data_AF-A0A645I9H3-F1
#
_entry.id   AF-A0A645I9H3-F1
#
_cell.length_a   1.000
_cell.length_b   1.000
_cell.length_c   1.000
_cell.angle_alpha   90.00
_cell.angle_beta   90.00
_cell.angle_gamma   90.00
#
_symmetry.space_group_name_H-M   'P 1'
#
loop_
_entity.id
_entity.type
_entity.pdbx_description
1 polymer ?
#
loop_
_entity_poly.entity_id
_entity_poly.type
_entity_poly.pdbx_seq_one_letter_code
_entity_poly.pdbx_strand_id
1 'polypeptide(L)'
;MTSLSCRPSADEGGYTSGEILDAFRFYARMQKEQRLLPKHADPTGLDEGQRQVLRIVTRTLYRLSRQPQGEAMLKLVELVYFYDASSLRKKGDINMRVTKASLCLHYSERQIYYYLKRVREIFCEVAYELERFG
;
A
#
# COMPACT_ATOMS: atom_id res chain seq x y z
N MET A 1 -2.47 3.24 20.43
CA MET A 1 -2.55 3.91 19.12
C MET A 1 -1.14 3.93 18.55
N THR A 2 -0.89 3.17 17.49
CA THR A 2 0.44 3.09 16.87
C THR A 2 0.59 4.28 15.92
N SER A 3 1.50 5.20 16.24
CA SER A 3 1.79 6.36 15.39
C SER A 3 2.36 5.86 14.06
N LEU A 4 1.55 5.90 13.00
CA LEU A 4 1.97 5.60 11.63
C LEU A 4 2.72 6.83 11.10
N SER A 5 3.96 6.99 11.53
CA SER A 5 4.87 7.99 10.98
C SER A 5 5.26 7.56 9.57
N CYS A 6 4.67 8.17 8.54
CA CYS A 6 5.22 8.18 7.19
C CYS A 6 6.47 9.06 7.13
N ARG A 7 7.52 8.68 7.88
CA ARG A 7 8.86 9.23 7.68
C ARG A 7 9.73 8.08 7.20
N PRO A 8 10.45 8.24 6.08
CA PRO A 8 11.36 7.21 5.62
C PRO A 8 12.37 6.88 6.72
N SER A 9 12.69 5.60 6.88
CA SER A 9 13.77 5.16 7.77
C SER A 9 15.06 5.88 7.37
N ALA A 10 15.71 6.53 8.33
CA ALA A 10 16.85 7.44 8.11
C ALA A 10 18.08 6.74 7.49
N ASP A 11 18.11 5.41 7.48
CA ASP A 11 19.32 4.66 7.14
C ASP A 11 19.35 4.10 5.70
N GLU A 12 18.24 4.09 4.95
CA GLU A 12 18.23 3.57 3.56
C GLU A 12 17.27 4.31 2.61
N GLY A 13 17.39 5.63 2.48
CA GLY A 13 16.93 6.37 1.28
C GLY A 13 15.49 6.13 0.77
N GLY A 14 14.54 5.69 1.61
CA GLY A 14 13.17 5.37 1.18
C GLY A 14 12.34 4.58 2.21
N TYR A 15 11.15 4.15 1.77
CA TYR A 15 10.24 3.34 2.58
C TYR A 15 10.54 1.85 2.43
N THR A 16 10.61 1.13 3.56
CA THR A 16 10.78 -0.31 3.60
C THR A 16 9.54 -1.04 3.05
N SER A 17 9.71 -2.29 2.59
CA SER A 17 8.57 -3.14 2.23
C SER A 17 7.61 -3.37 3.42
N GLY A 18 8.12 -3.21 4.66
CA GLY A 18 7.34 -3.16 5.89
C GLY A 18 6.37 -1.98 5.88
N GLU A 19 6.89 -0.77 5.88
CA GLU A 19 6.08 0.46 5.94
C GLU A 19 5.07 0.56 4.81
N ILE A 20 5.45 0.16 3.59
CA ILE A 20 4.56 0.17 2.43
C ILE A 20 3.37 -0.78 2.63
N LEU A 21 3.61 -2.02 3.07
CA LEU A 21 2.51 -2.95 3.35
C LEU A 21 1.64 -2.44 4.52
N ASP A 22 2.19 -1.75 5.53
CA ASP A 22 1.37 -1.18 6.60
C ASP A 22 0.50 -0.01 6.12
N ALA A 23 1.04 0.84 5.24
CA ALA A 23 0.30 1.93 4.60
C ALA A 23 -0.89 1.41 3.78
N PHE A 24 -0.67 0.41 2.92
CA PHE A 24 -1.74 -0.20 2.14
C PHE A 24 -2.77 -0.93 3.02
N ARG A 25 -2.35 -1.61 4.10
CA ARG A 25 -3.30 -2.24 5.03
C ARG A 25 -4.12 -1.22 5.79
N PHE A 26 -3.52 -0.12 6.22
CA PHE A 26 -4.24 1.00 6.83
C PHE A 26 -5.30 1.54 5.86
N TYR A 27 -4.93 1.79 4.60
CA TYR A 27 -5.87 2.19 3.56
C TYR A 27 -7.02 1.18 3.37
N ALA A 28 -6.72 -0.12 3.31
CA ALA A 28 -7.74 -1.16 3.15
C ALA A 28 -8.70 -1.25 4.35
N ARG A 29 -8.19 -1.08 5.58
CA ARG A 29 -9.02 -1.03 6.79
C ARG A 29 -9.95 0.19 6.76
N MET A 30 -9.41 1.36 6.42
CA MET A 30 -10.19 2.59 6.29
C MET A 30 -11.30 2.46 5.23
N GLN A 31 -11.01 1.85 4.07
CA GLN A 31 -12.03 1.59 3.04
C GLN A 31 -13.15 0.66 3.54
N LYS A 32 -12.79 -0.38 4.31
CA LYS A 32 -13.78 -1.29 4.92
C LYS A 32 -14.63 -0.58 5.98
N GLU A 33 -14.03 0.26 6.81
CA GLU A 33 -14.71 1.04 7.84
C GLU A 33 -15.63 2.11 7.24
N GLN A 34 -15.18 2.84 6.21
CA GLN A 34 -16.03 3.79 5.48
C GLN A 34 -17.22 3.12 4.79
N ARG A 35 -17.07 1.86 4.35
CA ARG A 35 -18.16 1.07 3.79
C ARG A 35 -19.18 0.62 4.85
N LEU A 36 -18.79 0.59 6.12
CA LEU A 36 -19.63 0.20 7.26
C LEU A 36 -20.23 1.40 8.02
N LEU A 37 -19.71 2.62 7.80
CA LEU A 37 -20.21 3.84 8.43
C LEU A 37 -21.39 4.44 7.64
N PRO A 38 -22.40 5.03 8.32
CA PRO A 38 -23.45 5.79 7.65
C PRO A 38 -22.83 7.00 6.91
N LYS A 39 -23.35 7.31 5.72
CA LYS A 39 -22.84 8.32 4.75
C LYS A 39 -22.63 9.75 5.28
N HIS A 40 -22.92 10.02 6.55
CA HIS A 40 -22.85 11.33 7.20
C HIS A 40 -22.03 11.35 8.51
N ALA A 41 -21.35 10.26 8.86
CA ALA A 41 -20.37 10.29 9.94
C ALA A 41 -19.10 10.97 9.40
N ASP A 42 -18.83 12.19 9.86
CA ASP A 42 -17.57 12.90 9.62
C ASP A 42 -16.39 12.02 10.08
N PRO A 43 -15.59 11.45 9.15
CA PRO A 43 -14.64 10.41 9.49
C PRO A 43 -13.31 11.05 9.90
N THR A 44 -13.30 11.96 10.87
CA THR A 44 -12.09 12.74 11.09
C THR A 44 -11.63 12.78 12.54
N GLY A 45 -11.56 11.60 13.15
CA GLY A 45 -10.62 11.30 14.24
C GLY A 45 -9.21 10.93 13.74
N LEU A 46 -8.93 11.12 12.45
CA LEU A 46 -7.64 10.80 11.84
C LEU A 46 -6.61 11.90 12.12
N ASP A 47 -5.43 11.49 12.59
CA ASP A 47 -4.30 12.40 12.72
C ASP A 47 -3.69 12.75 11.35
N GLU A 48 -2.81 13.76 11.34
CA GLU A 48 -2.21 14.25 10.09
C GLU A 48 -1.36 13.19 9.39
N GLY A 49 -0.66 12.34 10.15
CA GLY A 49 0.13 11.23 9.61
C GLY A 49 -0.77 10.23 8.88
N GLN A 50 -1.90 9.88 9.48
CA GLN A 50 -2.90 9.01 8.87
C GLN A 50 -3.49 9.60 7.58
N ARG A 51 -3.81 10.90 7.57
CA ARG A 51 -4.27 11.59 6.34
C ARG A 51 -3.20 11.56 5.25
N GLN A 52 -1.95 11.78 5.62
CA GLN A 52 -0.82 11.72 4.69
C GLN A 52 -0.66 10.30 4.10
N VAL A 53 -0.74 9.25 4.91
CA VAL A 53 -0.72 7.85 4.44
C VAL A 53 -1.81 7.62 3.39
N LEU A 54 -3.04 8.09 3.64
CA LEU A 54 -4.15 7.94 2.69
C LEU A 54 -3.89 8.68 1.38
N ARG A 55 -3.35 9.90 1.44
CA ARG A 55 -2.96 10.68 0.23
C ARG A 55 -1.91 9.94 -0.58
N ILE A 56 -0.86 9.41 0.07
CA ILE A 56 0.23 8.68 -0.58
C ILE A 56 -0.32 7.42 -1.27
N VAL A 57 -1.07 6.57 -0.55
CA VAL A 57 -1.61 5.32 -1.11
C VAL A 57 -2.56 5.62 -2.27
N THR A 58 -3.47 6.59 -2.11
CA THR A 58 -4.43 6.95 -3.16
C THR A 58 -3.74 7.41 -4.44
N ARG A 59 -2.74 8.30 -4.32
CA ARG A 59 -1.99 8.82 -5.46
C ARG A 59 -1.08 7.76 -6.10
N THR A 60 -0.56 6.82 -5.29
CA THR A 60 0.18 5.64 -5.78
C THR A 60 -0.71 4.75 -6.63
N LEU A 61 -1.90 4.38 -6.15
CA LEU A 61 -2.86 3.57 -6.90
C LEU A 61 -3.28 4.25 -8.21
N TYR A 62 -3.51 5.56 -8.17
CA TYR A 62 -3.81 6.36 -9.36
C TYR A 62 -2.67 6.37 -10.39
N ARG A 63 -1.40 6.47 -9.94
CA ARG A 63 -0.26 6.39 -10.87
C ARG A 63 -0.08 5.00 -11.46
N LEU A 64 -0.29 3.96 -10.65
CA LEU A 64 -0.23 2.58 -11.11
C LEU A 64 -1.27 2.30 -12.19
N SER A 65 -2.52 2.76 -12.00
CA SER A 65 -3.61 2.53 -12.96
C SER A 65 -3.34 3.13 -14.35
N ARG A 66 -2.47 4.15 -14.43
CA ARG A 66 -2.08 4.82 -15.68
C ARG A 66 -0.88 4.20 -16.40
N GLN A 67 -0.25 3.19 -15.81
CA GLN A 67 0.84 2.46 -16.46
C GLN A 67 0.31 1.49 -17.52
N PRO A 68 1.08 1.15 -18.57
CA PRO A 68 0.68 0.15 -19.56
C PRO A 68 0.30 -1.22 -18.97
N GLN A 69 0.85 -1.56 -17.80
CA GLN A 69 0.59 -2.81 -17.07
C GLN A 69 -0.20 -2.54 -15.76
N GLY A 70 -0.89 -1.41 -15.68
CA GLY A 70 -1.52 -0.90 -14.47
C GLY A 70 -2.54 -1.86 -13.87
N GLU A 71 -3.39 -2.48 -14.70
CA GLU A 71 -4.38 -3.45 -14.23
C GLU A 71 -3.75 -4.65 -13.52
N ALA A 72 -2.68 -5.22 -14.09
CA ALA A 72 -1.95 -6.33 -13.49
C ALA A 72 -1.28 -5.92 -12.16
N MET A 73 -0.68 -4.72 -12.12
CA MET A 73 -0.07 -4.18 -10.91
C MET A 73 -1.10 -3.90 -9.81
N LEU A 74 -2.29 -3.41 -10.14
CA LEU A 74 -3.36 -3.18 -9.16
C LEU A 74 -3.89 -4.49 -8.59
N LYS A 75 -4.15 -5.50 -9.43
CA LYS A 75 -4.53 -6.85 -8.97
C LYS A 75 -3.45 -7.47 -8.08
N LEU A 76 -2.18 -7.23 -8.40
CA LEU A 76 -1.06 -7.67 -7.58
C LEU A 76 -1.04 -6.96 -6.21
N VAL A 77 -1.20 -5.64 -6.19
CA VAL A 77 -1.31 -4.86 -4.95
C VAL A 77 -2.46 -5.35 -4.09
N GLU A 78 -3.60 -5.68 -4.69
CA GLU A 78 -4.74 -6.26 -3.98
C GLU A 78 -4.38 -7.60 -3.32
N LEU A 79 -3.79 -8.52 -4.09
CA LEU A 79 -3.43 -9.86 -3.59
C LEU A 79 -2.32 -9.85 -2.55
N VAL A 80 -1.36 -8.92 -2.65
CA VAL A 80 -0.20 -8.88 -1.76
C VAL A 80 -0.41 -7.94 -0.58
N TYR A 81 -0.93 -6.74 -0.82
CA TYR A 81 -1.02 -5.72 0.22
C TYR A 81 -2.41 -5.60 0.86
N PHE A 82 -3.49 -5.90 0.15
CA PHE A 82 -4.85 -5.82 0.70
C PHE A 82 -5.42 -7.14 1.22
N TYR A 83 -4.92 -8.27 0.72
CA TYR A 83 -5.38 -9.59 1.17
C TYR A 83 -5.25 -9.72 2.69
N ASP A 84 -6.36 -10.05 3.37
CA ASP A 84 -6.40 -10.19 4.81
C ASP A 84 -5.74 -9.01 5.57
N ALA A 85 -6.04 -7.78 5.18
CA ALA A 85 -5.44 -6.58 5.78
C ALA A 85 -5.71 -6.45 7.30
N SER A 86 -6.67 -7.20 7.85
CA SER A 86 -7.06 -7.19 9.26
C SER A 86 -6.22 -8.10 10.17
N SER A 87 -5.47 -9.08 9.64
CA SER A 87 -4.69 -10.01 10.47
C SER A 87 -3.36 -9.42 11.01
N LEU A 88 -2.80 -10.02 12.06
CA LEU A 88 -1.44 -9.68 12.50
C LEU A 88 -0.41 -10.21 11.49
N ARG A 89 0.63 -9.41 11.19
CA ARG A 89 1.74 -9.85 10.34
C ARG A 89 2.46 -11.04 10.97
N LYS A 90 2.79 -12.03 10.16
CA LYS A 90 3.67 -13.14 10.52
C LYS A 90 4.92 -13.13 9.66
N LYS A 91 6.04 -13.66 10.19
CA LYS A 91 7.25 -13.87 9.38
C LYS A 91 6.91 -14.81 8.21
N GLY A 92 7.30 -14.45 7.00
CA GLY A 92 7.00 -15.21 5.77
C GLY A 92 5.67 -14.88 5.10
N ASP A 93 4.85 -13.98 5.67
CA ASP A 93 3.54 -13.61 5.12
C ASP A 93 3.63 -13.02 3.70
N ILE A 94 4.64 -12.19 3.44
CA ILE A 94 4.89 -11.63 2.10
C ILE A 94 5.22 -12.73 1.08
N ASN A 95 6.07 -13.69 1.41
CA ASN A 95 6.43 -14.77 0.48
C ASN A 95 5.19 -15.62 0.15
N MET A 96 4.40 -15.98 1.16
CA MET A 96 3.14 -16.71 0.95
C MET A 96 2.18 -15.95 0.02
N ARG A 97 2.05 -14.62 0.21
CA ARG A 97 1.21 -13.77 -0.63
C ARG A 97 1.74 -13.64 -2.06
N VAL A 98 3.06 -13.58 -2.23
CA VAL A 98 3.72 -13.58 -3.55
C VAL A 98 3.47 -14.90 -4.28
N THR A 99 3.66 -16.04 -3.60
CA THR A 99 3.37 -17.36 -4.19
C THR A 99 1.91 -17.47 -4.58
N LYS A 100 0.98 -17.01 -3.72
CA LYS A 100 -0.44 -16.96 -4.05
C LYS A 100 -0.71 -16.07 -5.27
N ALA A 101 -0.12 -14.88 -5.33
CA ALA A 101 -0.28 -13.97 -6.46
C ALA A 101 0.27 -14.55 -7.76
N SER A 102 1.40 -15.26 -7.71
CA SER A 102 1.98 -15.98 -8.84
C SER A 102 1.00 -17.01 -9.41
N LEU A 103 0.35 -17.80 -8.53
CA LEU A 103 -0.66 -18.78 -8.94
C LEU A 103 -1.92 -18.12 -9.50
N CYS A 104 -2.41 -17.04 -8.88
CA CYS A 104 -3.66 -16.39 -9.28
C CYS A 104 -3.53 -15.54 -10.56
N LEU A 105 -2.38 -14.91 -10.80
CA LEU A 105 -2.16 -14.02 -11.94
C LEU A 105 -1.40 -14.70 -13.09
N HIS A 106 -1.02 -15.98 -12.93
CA HIS A 106 -0.24 -16.74 -13.90
C HIS A 106 1.09 -16.08 -14.29
N TYR A 107 1.72 -15.37 -13.35
CA TYR A 107 3.07 -14.81 -13.51
C TYR A 107 4.08 -15.62 -12.71
N SER A 108 5.32 -15.67 -13.17
CA SER A 108 6.41 -16.21 -12.34
C SER A 108 6.63 -15.34 -11.09
N GLU A 109 7.09 -15.93 -9.98
CA GLU A 109 7.44 -15.15 -8.78
C GLU A 109 8.47 -14.04 -9.09
N ARG A 110 9.38 -14.28 -10.03
CA ARG A 110 10.33 -13.25 -10.51
C ARG A 110 9.62 -12.04 -11.10
N GLN A 111 8.59 -12.24 -11.94
CA GLN A 111 7.78 -11.15 -12.48
C GLN A 111 6.96 -10.46 -11.39
N ILE A 112 6.43 -11.22 -10.43
CA ILE A 112 5.74 -10.66 -9.27
C ILE A 112 6.66 -9.71 -8.50
N TYR A 113 7.88 -10.15 -8.17
CA TYR A 113 8.87 -9.29 -7.50
C TYR A 113 9.26 -8.07 -8.33
N TYR A 114 9.36 -8.21 -9.66
CA TYR A 114 9.61 -7.09 -10.56
C TYR A 114 8.49 -6.03 -10.48
N TYR A 115 7.22 -6.45 -10.52
CA TYR A 115 6.08 -5.55 -10.37
C TYR A 115 5.98 -4.94 -8.97
N LEU A 116 6.21 -5.72 -7.91
CA LEU A 116 6.27 -5.18 -6.55
C LEU A 116 7.38 -4.14 -6.40
N LYS A 117 8.54 -4.34 -7.03
CA LYS A 117 9.60 -3.32 -7.07
C LYS A 117 9.08 -2.03 -7.69
N ARG A 118 8.39 -2.12 -8.84
CA ARG A 118 7.84 -0.93 -9.51
C ARG A 118 6.79 -0.21 -8.66
N VAL A 119 5.94 -0.95 -7.96
CA VAL A 119 4.97 -0.39 -7.00
C VAL A 119 5.68 0.39 -5.90
N ARG A 120 6.76 -0.16 -5.33
CA ARG A 120 7.54 0.51 -4.28
C ARG A 120 8.19 1.80 -4.78
N GLU A 121 8.77 1.77 -5.98
CA GLU A 121 9.36 2.97 -6.61
C GLU A 121 8.32 4.09 -6.73
N ILE A 122 7.15 3.79 -7.30
CA ILE A 122 6.06 4.77 -7.45
C ILE A 122 5.57 5.28 -6.09
N PHE A 123 5.46 4.40 -5.10
CA PHE A 123 5.09 4.80 -3.73
C PHE A 123 6.10 5.80 -3.15
N CYS A 124 7.40 5.51 -3.25
CA CYS A 124 8.46 6.40 -2.77
C CYS A 124 8.46 7.75 -3.51
N GLU A 125 8.30 7.74 -4.84
CA GLU A 125 8.18 8.96 -5.65
C GLU A 125 7.01 9.83 -5.17
N VAL A 126 5.84 9.22 -4.96
CA VAL A 126 4.63 9.91 -4.49
C VAL A 126 4.81 10.47 -3.09
N ALA A 127 5.39 9.69 -2.18
CA ALA A 127 5.65 10.13 -0.81
C ALA A 127 6.59 11.34 -0.79
N TYR A 128 7.70 11.27 -1.54
CA TYR A 128 8.65 12.36 -1.66
C TYR A 128 8.03 13.64 -2.25
N GLU A 129 7.21 13.51 -3.30
CA GLU A 129 6.51 14.66 -3.88
C GLU A 129 5.54 15.32 -2.89
N LEU A 130 4.79 14.52 -2.13
CA LEU A 130 3.83 15.03 -1.16
C LEU A 130 4.53 15.66 0.06
N GLU A 131 5.68 15.13 0.47
CA GLU A 131 6.50 15.75 1.53
C GLU A 131 7.12 17.08 1.08
N ARG A 132 7.46 17.22 -0.21
CA ARG A 132 8.15 18.41 -0.73
C ARG A 132 7.21 19.54 -1.16
N PHE A 133 5.98 19.22 -1.57
CA PHE A 133 5.06 20.18 -2.18
C PHE A 133 3.63 20.16 -1.60
N GLY A 134 3.36 19.32 -0.60
CA GLY A 134 1.99 19.02 -0.12
C GLY A 134 1.67 19.51 1.27
#